data_AF-A0A6H5KMV4-F1
#
_entry.id   AF-A0A6H5KMV4-F1
#
_cell.length_a   1.000
_cell.length_b   1.000
_cell.length_c   1.000
_cell.angle_alpha   90.00
_cell.angle_beta   90.00
_cell.angle_gamma   90.00
#
_symmetry.space_group_name_H-M   'P 1'
#
loop_
_entity.id
_entity.type
_entity.pdbx_description
1 polymer ?
#
loop_
_entity_poly.entity_id
_entity_poly.type
_entity_poly.pdbx_seq_one_letter_code
_entity_poly.pdbx_strand_id
1 'polypeptide(L)'
;MAMRRLVKTTALPAATLIFGATAFRPMHTAFPRCSGLGSNTTPLPTVKMAKMAQMAGRPDGIDDAICNTPDPSTKDFIMQQTMLRIKNPHLSLDFYTRVLGMRLMQELHFAEWEFSIYFVGYCDPSEIPADPKERTRWCFQQAGAVELTHNWGTENDADLKYHSGNEDPRGFGHIGITVPDVYKACERFEKEGVKFRKTPDGGNMKGLAFIFGESRRILHRNSWGGSNE
;
A
#
# COMPACT_ATOMS: atom_id res chain seq x y z
N MET A 1 -34.41 -3.05 -0.32
CA MET A 1 -34.34 -1.58 -0.47
C MET A 1 -33.65 -0.84 0.70
N ALA A 2 -33.42 -1.45 1.87
CA ALA A 2 -32.87 -0.75 3.06
C ALA A 2 -31.33 -0.68 3.13
N MET A 3 -30.58 -1.48 2.37
CA MET A 3 -29.11 -1.57 2.50
C MET A 3 -28.31 -0.73 1.50
N ARG A 4 -28.95 -0.15 0.46
CA ARG A 4 -28.33 0.83 -0.43
C ARG A 4 -27.97 2.16 0.26
N ARG A 5 -28.41 2.38 1.49
CA ARG A 5 -28.12 3.59 2.29
C ARG A 5 -26.97 3.43 3.29
N LEU A 6 -26.49 2.22 3.56
CA LEU A 6 -25.47 2.00 4.60
C LEU A 6 -24.01 2.12 4.10
N VAL A 7 -23.78 2.23 2.80
CA VAL A 7 -22.43 2.31 2.20
C VAL A 7 -22.17 3.70 1.60
N LYS A 8 -22.50 4.76 2.35
CA LYS A 8 -22.01 6.13 2.09
C LYS A 8 -20.93 6.54 3.10
N THR A 9 -20.22 5.56 3.67
CA THR A 9 -19.05 5.81 4.52
C THR A 9 -17.80 5.88 3.64
N THR A 10 -17.35 7.12 3.42
CA THR A 10 -15.99 7.54 3.01
C THR A 10 -15.19 6.50 2.25
N ALA A 11 -15.27 6.56 0.93
CA ALA A 11 -14.44 5.76 0.05
C ALA A 11 -13.17 6.54 -0.33
N LEU A 12 -12.02 5.86 -0.23
CA LEU A 12 -10.67 6.39 -0.44
C LEU A 12 -10.20 6.08 -1.89
N PRO A 13 -9.66 7.01 -2.68
CA PRO A 13 -8.95 6.86 -3.93
C PRO A 13 -7.50 6.56 -3.60
N ALA A 14 -6.82 6.06 -4.63
CA ALA A 14 -5.38 6.05 -4.81
C ALA A 14 -4.61 6.61 -3.61
N ALA A 15 -4.34 5.74 -2.63
CA ALA A 15 -3.56 6.12 -1.47
C ALA A 15 -2.28 6.79 -1.94
N THR A 16 -1.98 7.95 -1.38
CA THR A 16 -0.63 8.47 -1.54
C THR A 16 0.28 7.45 -0.85
N LEU A 17 1.37 7.07 -1.50
CA LEU A 17 2.30 6.08 -0.97
C LEU A 17 3.58 6.79 -0.55
N ILE A 18 3.96 6.66 0.72
CA ILE A 18 5.25 7.15 1.21
C ILE A 18 6.31 6.09 1.01
N PHE A 19 7.43 6.48 0.40
CA PHE A 19 8.65 5.70 0.40
C PHE A 19 9.67 6.33 1.30
N GLY A 20 10.00 5.64 2.39
CA GLY A 20 11.12 5.96 3.28
C GLY A 20 12.16 4.84 3.23
N ALA A 21 13.43 5.18 3.40
CA ALA A 21 14.45 4.17 3.66
C ALA A 21 14.57 3.98 5.17
N THR A 22 14.28 2.79 5.68
CA THR A 22 14.53 2.42 7.07
C THR A 22 15.28 1.10 7.07
N ALA A 23 16.59 1.16 7.26
CA ALA A 23 17.39 -0.04 7.52
C ALA A 23 17.25 -0.39 9.01
N PHE A 24 16.27 -1.22 9.37
CA PHE A 24 16.22 -1.83 10.70
C PHE A 24 16.95 -3.17 10.63
N ARG A 25 18.06 -3.32 11.37
CA ARG A 25 18.53 -4.65 11.75
C ARG A 25 17.53 -5.20 12.78
N PRO A 26 16.88 -6.35 12.56
CA PRO A 26 16.07 -6.94 13.61
C PRO A 26 17.01 -7.43 14.72
N MET A 27 16.92 -6.82 15.91
CA MET A 27 17.31 -7.50 17.15
C MET A 27 16.26 -8.55 17.44
N HIS A 28 16.73 -9.78 17.60
CA HIS A 28 16.03 -11.02 17.94
C HIS A 28 14.58 -10.93 18.45
N THR A 29 13.63 -11.37 17.61
CA THR A 29 12.60 -12.39 17.90
C THR A 29 11.99 -12.87 16.58
N ALA A 30 11.74 -14.18 16.47
CA ALA A 30 11.53 -14.90 15.22
C ALA A 30 10.18 -14.60 14.53
N PHE A 31 10.24 -14.03 13.33
CA PHE A 31 9.29 -14.27 12.24
C PHE A 31 10.01 -15.06 11.14
N PRO A 32 9.35 -15.99 10.42
CA PRO A 32 10.00 -16.77 9.39
C PRO A 32 10.55 -15.83 8.31
N ARG A 33 11.85 -15.92 8.06
CA ARG A 33 12.55 -15.09 7.08
C ARG A 33 12.07 -15.45 5.69
N CYS A 34 11.69 -14.43 4.92
CA CYS A 34 11.77 -14.47 3.47
C CYS A 34 13.26 -14.59 3.09
N SER A 35 13.75 -15.82 2.92
CA SER A 35 15.15 -16.12 2.63
C SER A 35 15.43 -15.91 1.14
N GLY A 36 15.74 -14.68 0.74
CA GLY A 36 16.03 -14.41 -0.67
C GLY A 36 16.69 -13.07 -1.04
N LEU A 37 17.11 -12.23 -0.08
CA LEU A 37 17.78 -10.97 -0.40
C LEU A 37 19.29 -11.10 -0.24
N GLY A 38 19.96 -11.27 -1.38
CA GLY A 38 21.41 -11.17 -1.49
C GLY A 38 21.94 -9.85 -0.93
N SER A 39 22.95 -9.95 -0.09
CA SER A 39 23.64 -8.85 0.58
C SER A 39 24.43 -8.02 -0.43
N ASN A 40 23.79 -7.02 -1.03
CA ASN A 40 24.48 -5.88 -1.65
C ASN A 40 23.62 -4.63 -1.46
N THR A 41 23.48 -4.20 -0.21
CA THR A 41 22.93 -2.88 0.12
C THR A 41 24.09 -1.92 0.37
N THR A 42 24.22 -0.91 -0.48
CA THR A 42 25.00 0.28 -0.13
C THR A 42 24.40 0.86 1.16
N PRO A 43 25.18 1.15 2.21
CA PRO A 43 24.64 1.74 3.43
C PRO A 43 23.95 3.07 3.11
N LEU A 44 22.80 3.33 3.73
CA LEU A 44 22.25 4.68 3.76
C LEU A 44 23.34 5.63 4.30
N PRO A 45 23.43 6.88 3.80
CA PRO A 45 24.29 7.86 4.43
C PRO A 45 23.84 8.03 5.89
N THR A 46 24.71 7.59 6.81
CA THR A 46 24.54 7.47 8.27
C THR A 46 24.01 8.75 8.93
N VAL A 47 24.19 9.89 8.25
CA VAL A 47 23.82 11.24 8.67
C VAL A 47 22.30 11.48 8.72
N LYS A 48 21.49 10.84 7.88
CA LYS A 48 20.03 11.16 7.79
C LYS A 48 19.19 10.56 8.92
N MET A 49 19.50 9.34 9.36
CA MET A 49 18.83 8.73 10.52
C MET A 49 19.14 9.49 11.81
N ALA A 50 20.34 10.03 11.94
CA ALA A 50 20.74 10.82 13.10
C ALA A 50 19.85 12.07 13.30
N LYS A 51 19.44 12.74 12.21
CA LYS A 51 18.57 13.94 12.31
C LYS A 51 17.12 13.59 12.70
N MET A 52 16.56 12.49 12.21
CA MET A 52 15.25 12.01 12.67
C MET A 52 15.31 11.52 14.11
N ALA A 53 16.39 10.84 14.50
CA ALA A 53 16.62 10.41 15.88
C ALA A 53 16.76 11.60 16.84
N GLN A 54 17.32 12.73 16.40
CA GLN A 54 17.35 13.97 17.17
C GLN A 54 15.98 14.64 17.34
N MET A 55 15.02 14.32 16.48
CA MET A 55 13.61 14.72 16.63
C MET A 55 12.78 13.67 17.37
N ALA A 56 13.38 12.53 17.73
CA ALA A 56 12.73 11.53 18.54
C ALA A 56 12.69 12.01 19.98
N GLY A 57 11.49 12.07 20.53
CA GLY A 57 11.21 12.54 21.87
C GLY A 57 9.72 12.41 22.12
N ARG A 58 9.34 12.19 23.37
CA ARG A 58 7.93 12.14 23.74
C ARG A 58 7.43 13.59 23.88
N PRO A 59 6.33 13.99 23.21
CA PRO A 59 5.76 15.32 23.42
C PRO A 59 5.38 15.54 24.88
N ASP A 60 5.46 16.79 25.35
CA ASP A 60 5.04 17.15 26.71
C ASP A 60 3.59 16.72 26.97
N GLY A 61 3.35 16.08 28.12
CA GLY A 61 2.02 15.60 28.52
C GLY A 61 1.60 14.26 27.93
N ILE A 62 2.41 13.65 27.07
CA ILE A 62 2.32 12.21 26.80
C ILE A 62 3.29 11.54 27.77
N ASP A 63 2.82 10.63 28.62
CA ASP A 63 3.65 9.87 29.55
C ASP A 63 3.36 8.37 29.44
N ASP A 64 4.10 7.56 30.21
CA ASP A 64 3.91 6.11 30.25
C ASP A 64 2.56 5.69 30.85
N ALA A 65 1.84 6.59 31.54
CA ALA A 65 0.51 6.30 32.05
C ALA A 65 -0.55 6.28 30.93
N ILE A 66 -0.32 7.00 29.84
CA ILE A 66 -1.16 6.94 28.63
C ILE A 66 -0.72 5.78 27.72
N CYS A 67 0.59 5.51 27.64
CA CYS A 67 1.16 4.40 26.88
C CYS A 67 1.21 3.10 27.69
N ASN A 68 0.03 2.54 27.99
CA ASN A 68 -0.08 1.31 28.79
C ASN A 68 0.68 0.13 28.19
N THR A 69 1.21 -0.74 29.06
CA THR A 69 1.74 -2.05 28.66
C THR A 69 0.61 -2.86 28.02
N PRO A 70 0.82 -3.52 26.86
CA PRO A 70 -0.21 -4.33 26.22
C PRO A 70 -0.74 -5.42 27.16
N ASP A 71 -2.07 -5.56 27.23
CA ASP A 71 -2.71 -6.62 27.99
C ASP A 71 -2.30 -8.00 27.43
N PRO A 72 -1.97 -9.01 28.26
CA PRO A 72 -1.57 -10.34 27.79
C PRO A 72 -2.54 -11.01 26.84
N SER A 73 -3.84 -10.70 26.90
CA SER A 73 -4.87 -11.21 25.97
C SER A 73 -4.71 -10.70 24.54
N THR A 74 -3.98 -9.60 24.33
CA THR A 74 -3.73 -8.99 23.01
C THR A 74 -2.42 -9.43 22.37
N LYS A 75 -1.64 -10.30 23.04
CA LYS A 75 -0.27 -10.68 22.63
C LYS A 75 -0.17 -11.29 21.22
N ASP A 76 -1.25 -11.90 20.74
CA ASP A 76 -1.31 -12.56 19.42
C ASP A 76 -2.07 -11.70 18.37
N PHE A 77 -2.44 -10.46 18.69
CA PHE A 77 -3.07 -9.56 17.72
C PHE A 77 -2.05 -9.08 16.68
N ILE A 78 -2.50 -8.92 15.44
CA ILE A 78 -1.69 -8.42 14.33
C ILE A 78 -2.39 -7.26 13.62
N MET A 79 -1.63 -6.26 13.17
CA MET A 79 -2.12 -5.27 12.20
C MET A 79 -2.20 -5.94 10.83
N GLN A 80 -3.30 -6.65 10.60
CA GLN A 80 -3.43 -7.58 9.48
C GLN A 80 -3.54 -6.84 8.15
N GLN A 81 -4.41 -5.82 8.06
CA GLN A 81 -4.75 -5.20 6.80
C GLN A 81 -5.03 -3.70 6.90
N THR A 82 -4.84 -3.00 5.79
CA THR A 82 -5.40 -1.68 5.51
C THR A 82 -6.29 -1.78 4.28
N MET A 83 -7.56 -1.42 4.41
CA MET A 83 -8.52 -1.46 3.31
C MET A 83 -8.58 -0.14 2.55
N LEU A 84 -8.51 -0.23 1.23
CA LEU A 84 -8.68 0.88 0.30
C LEU A 84 -9.72 0.50 -0.75
N ARG A 85 -10.66 1.41 -1.01
CA ARG A 85 -11.57 1.22 -2.14
C ARG A 85 -10.85 1.56 -3.44
N ILE A 86 -11.13 0.79 -4.48
CA ILE A 86 -10.51 0.96 -5.79
C ILE A 86 -11.58 1.05 -6.87
N LYS A 87 -11.37 1.97 -7.81
CA LYS A 87 -12.34 2.20 -8.90
C LYS A 87 -12.23 1.12 -9.96
N ASN A 88 -11.00 0.76 -10.33
CA ASN A 88 -10.74 -0.21 -11.38
C ASN A 88 -9.72 -1.25 -10.87
N PRO A 89 -10.11 -2.53 -10.72
CA PRO A 89 -9.23 -3.57 -10.21
C PRO A 89 -8.08 -3.88 -11.18
N HIS A 90 -8.27 -3.77 -12.49
CA HIS A 90 -7.19 -4.01 -13.45
C HIS A 90 -6.04 -3.00 -13.28
N LEU A 91 -6.38 -1.70 -13.19
CA LEU A 91 -5.37 -0.66 -13.00
C LEU A 91 -4.70 -0.76 -11.62
N SER A 92 -5.48 -1.10 -10.60
CA SER A 92 -4.98 -1.22 -9.24
C SER A 92 -4.07 -2.44 -9.09
N LEU A 93 -4.49 -3.61 -9.57
CA LEU A 93 -3.68 -4.83 -9.50
C LEU A 93 -2.40 -4.69 -10.32
N ASP A 94 -2.42 -4.08 -11.51
CA ASP A 94 -1.20 -3.78 -12.28
C ASP A 94 -0.24 -2.90 -11.46
N PHE A 95 -0.76 -1.83 -10.85
CA PHE A 95 0.06 -0.94 -10.04
C PHE A 95 0.66 -1.66 -8.81
N TYR A 96 -0.15 -2.30 -7.98
CA TYR A 96 0.34 -2.95 -6.77
C TYR A 96 1.27 -4.14 -7.08
N THR A 97 1.00 -4.90 -8.15
CA THR A 97 1.82 -6.08 -8.47
C THR A 97 3.04 -5.75 -9.34
N ARG A 98 2.86 -5.14 -10.51
CA ARG A 98 3.96 -4.84 -11.45
C ARG A 98 4.77 -3.64 -11.01
N VAL A 99 4.12 -2.56 -10.57
CA VAL A 99 4.85 -1.34 -10.17
C VAL A 99 5.40 -1.48 -8.76
N LEU A 100 4.64 -1.96 -7.78
CA LEU A 100 5.15 -2.05 -6.39
C LEU A 100 5.78 -3.39 -6.05
N GLY A 101 5.63 -4.42 -6.88
CA GLY A 101 6.22 -5.74 -6.64
C GLY A 101 5.47 -6.59 -5.63
N MET A 102 4.23 -6.23 -5.26
CA MET A 102 3.40 -7.05 -4.37
C MET A 102 2.86 -8.29 -5.10
N ARG A 103 2.33 -9.24 -4.33
CA ARG A 103 1.64 -10.45 -4.79
C ARG A 103 0.18 -10.37 -4.45
N LEU A 104 -0.67 -10.82 -5.38
CA LEU A 104 -2.08 -11.10 -5.12
C LEU A 104 -2.17 -12.35 -4.24
N MET A 105 -2.40 -12.14 -2.95
CA MET A 105 -2.45 -13.18 -1.94
C MET A 105 -3.79 -13.91 -1.94
N GLN A 106 -4.90 -13.20 -2.11
CA GLN A 106 -6.24 -13.79 -2.18
C GLN A 106 -7.23 -12.87 -2.88
N GLU A 107 -8.23 -13.45 -3.52
CA GLU A 107 -9.40 -12.75 -4.05
C GLU A 107 -10.68 -13.39 -3.54
N LEU A 108 -11.67 -12.57 -3.19
CA LEU A 108 -12.98 -13.03 -2.73
C LEU A 108 -14.07 -12.19 -3.42
N HIS A 109 -15.09 -12.87 -3.93
CA HIS A 109 -16.17 -12.26 -4.71
C HIS A 109 -17.52 -12.48 -4.03
N PHE A 110 -18.27 -11.40 -3.81
CA PHE A 110 -19.52 -11.40 -3.08
C PHE A 110 -20.66 -10.96 -4.00
N ALA A 111 -21.16 -11.89 -4.82
CA ALA A 111 -22.14 -11.59 -5.87
C ALA A 111 -23.46 -11.00 -5.35
N GLU A 112 -23.96 -11.48 -4.22
CA GLU A 112 -25.17 -10.94 -3.57
C GLU A 112 -25.01 -9.45 -3.18
N TRP A 113 -23.77 -9.00 -2.98
CA TRP A 113 -23.44 -7.66 -2.46
C TRP A 113 -22.72 -6.80 -3.50
N GLU A 114 -22.51 -7.34 -4.71
CA GLU A 114 -21.90 -6.67 -5.86
C GLU A 114 -20.53 -6.03 -5.56
N PHE A 115 -19.66 -6.75 -4.84
CA PHE A 115 -18.28 -6.32 -4.62
C PHE A 115 -17.28 -7.47 -4.65
N SER A 116 -16.02 -7.12 -4.80
CA SER A 116 -14.87 -8.04 -4.72
C SER A 116 -13.76 -7.41 -3.90
N ILE A 117 -12.98 -8.25 -3.23
CA ILE A 117 -11.83 -7.81 -2.45
C ILE A 117 -10.59 -8.56 -2.93
N TYR A 118 -9.48 -7.81 -3.04
CA TYR A 118 -8.20 -8.32 -3.48
C TYR A 118 -7.15 -8.01 -2.42
N PHE A 119 -6.60 -9.04 -1.80
CA PHE A 119 -5.51 -8.89 -0.83
C PHE A 119 -4.18 -8.90 -1.56
N VAL A 120 -3.43 -7.81 -1.45
CA VAL A 120 -2.06 -7.71 -1.98
C VAL A 120 -1.05 -7.46 -0.87
N GLY A 121 0.14 -8.04 -0.98
CA GLY A 121 1.20 -7.89 0.01
C GLY A 121 2.56 -8.39 -0.48
N TYR A 122 3.61 -8.24 0.32
CA TYR A 122 4.93 -8.81 0.02
C TYR A 122 5.07 -10.18 0.66
N CYS A 123 5.14 -11.22 -0.17
CA CYS A 123 5.38 -12.60 0.25
C CYS A 123 6.11 -13.36 -0.86
N ASP A 124 6.68 -14.52 -0.54
CA ASP A 124 7.17 -15.44 -1.55
C ASP A 124 5.96 -16.14 -2.21
N PRO A 125 5.89 -16.26 -3.55
CA PRO A 125 4.81 -16.98 -4.22
C PRO A 125 4.65 -18.42 -3.75
N SER A 126 5.72 -19.09 -3.33
CA SER A 126 5.71 -20.46 -2.83
C SER A 126 5.03 -20.62 -1.46
N GLU A 127 4.85 -19.52 -0.72
CA GLU A 127 4.15 -19.51 0.56
C GLU A 127 2.62 -19.49 0.39
N ILE A 128 2.12 -19.09 -0.80
CA ILE A 128 0.68 -18.98 -1.06
C ILE A 128 0.11 -20.39 -1.27
N PRO A 129 -0.78 -20.89 -0.38
CA PRO A 129 -1.35 -22.21 -0.53
C PRO A 129 -2.23 -22.32 -1.79
N ALA A 130 -2.19 -23.47 -2.44
CA ALA A 130 -3.02 -23.75 -3.62
C ALA A 130 -4.48 -24.07 -3.25
N ASP A 131 -4.72 -24.71 -2.10
CA ASP A 131 -6.07 -24.99 -1.61
C ASP A 131 -6.78 -23.68 -1.23
N PRO A 132 -8.00 -23.41 -1.73
CA PRO A 132 -8.70 -22.16 -1.47
C PRO A 132 -8.98 -21.86 0.02
N LYS A 133 -9.26 -22.88 0.84
CA LYS A 133 -9.56 -22.68 2.26
C LYS A 133 -8.28 -22.37 3.03
N GLU A 134 -7.22 -23.12 2.76
CA GLU A 134 -5.91 -22.86 3.36
C GLU A 134 -5.33 -21.52 2.91
N ARG A 135 -5.51 -21.15 1.64
CA ARG A 135 -5.11 -19.83 1.12
C ARG A 135 -5.81 -18.70 1.83
N THR A 136 -7.12 -18.83 2.05
CA THR A 136 -7.90 -17.86 2.82
C THR A 136 -7.36 -17.75 4.25
N ARG A 137 -7.24 -18.87 4.96
CA ARG A 137 -6.71 -18.91 6.32
C ARG A 137 -5.33 -18.26 6.43
N TRP A 138 -4.42 -18.64 5.54
CA TRP A 138 -3.07 -18.11 5.47
C TRP A 138 -3.06 -16.60 5.21
N CYS A 139 -3.85 -16.12 4.25
CA CYS A 139 -3.92 -14.71 3.88
C CYS A 139 -4.37 -13.82 5.06
N PHE A 140 -5.40 -14.24 5.79
CA PHE A 140 -5.90 -13.52 6.98
C PHE A 140 -4.96 -13.57 8.19
N GLN A 141 -3.85 -14.31 8.11
CA GLN A 141 -2.79 -14.34 9.13
C GLN A 141 -1.57 -13.49 8.74
N GLN A 142 -1.55 -12.91 7.53
CA GLN A 142 -0.44 -12.06 7.10
C GLN A 142 -0.60 -10.64 7.64
N ALA A 143 0.50 -10.09 8.18
CA ALA A 143 0.53 -8.70 8.63
C ALA A 143 0.76 -7.73 7.46
N GLY A 144 0.18 -6.53 7.55
CA GLY A 144 0.43 -5.44 6.62
C GLY A 144 -0.10 -5.67 5.19
N ALA A 145 -1.12 -6.50 5.01
CA ALA A 145 -1.80 -6.65 3.73
C ALA A 145 -2.51 -5.35 3.32
N VAL A 146 -2.63 -5.10 2.03
CA VAL A 146 -3.53 -4.08 1.48
C VAL A 146 -4.75 -4.80 0.93
N GLU A 147 -5.92 -4.55 1.51
CA GLU A 147 -7.20 -5.02 1.00
C GLU A 147 -7.73 -3.99 0.00
N LEU A 148 -7.85 -4.37 -1.27
CA LEU A 148 -8.41 -3.53 -2.33
C LEU A 148 -9.87 -3.93 -2.56
N THR A 149 -10.81 -3.08 -2.15
CA THR A 149 -12.24 -3.34 -2.33
C THR A 149 -12.77 -2.68 -3.59
N HIS A 150 -13.28 -3.47 -4.52
CA HIS A 150 -13.91 -3.03 -5.76
C HIS A 150 -15.43 -3.24 -5.67
N ASN A 151 -16.19 -2.15 -5.74
CA ASN A 151 -17.63 -2.22 -5.95
C ASN A 151 -17.90 -2.33 -7.46
N TRP A 152 -18.72 -3.28 -7.88
CA TRP A 152 -18.88 -3.60 -9.28
C TRP A 152 -19.48 -2.45 -10.08
N GLY A 153 -18.99 -2.25 -11.32
CA GLY A 153 -19.44 -1.19 -12.23
C GLY A 153 -18.82 0.18 -11.97
N THR A 154 -18.10 0.38 -10.86
CA THR A 154 -17.45 1.67 -10.55
C THR A 154 -16.39 2.09 -11.56
N GLU A 155 -15.78 1.14 -12.26
CA GLU A 155 -14.84 1.34 -13.35
C GLU A 155 -15.47 2.01 -14.59
N ASN A 156 -16.80 1.86 -14.76
CA ASN A 156 -17.55 2.38 -15.90
C ASN A 156 -18.23 3.73 -15.59
N ASP A 157 -18.29 4.13 -14.32
CA ASP A 157 -18.85 5.42 -13.90
C ASP A 157 -17.78 6.51 -14.04
N ALA A 158 -17.93 7.42 -15.01
CA ALA A 158 -16.96 8.48 -15.27
C ALA A 158 -16.87 9.53 -14.13
N ASP A 159 -17.98 9.76 -13.43
CA ASP A 159 -18.11 10.80 -12.40
C ASP A 159 -17.66 10.30 -11.04
N LEU A 160 -17.73 8.99 -10.81
CA LEU A 160 -17.27 8.39 -9.57
C LEU A 160 -15.76 8.59 -9.39
N LYS A 161 -15.42 9.22 -8.27
CA LYS A 161 -14.07 9.32 -7.72
C LYS A 161 -14.17 9.10 -6.23
N TYR A 162 -13.25 8.32 -5.70
CA TYR A 162 -13.10 8.23 -4.26
C TYR A 162 -12.31 9.46 -3.74
N HIS A 163 -12.45 9.84 -2.46
CA HIS A 163 -11.74 10.96 -1.81
C HIS A 163 -10.50 10.59 -0.95
N SER A 164 -9.32 11.17 -1.23
CA SER A 164 -7.98 10.67 -0.75
C SER A 164 -7.73 10.82 0.74
N GLY A 165 -8.58 11.57 1.43
CA GLY A 165 -8.33 12.05 2.78
C GLY A 165 -7.23 13.12 2.88
N ASN A 166 -6.52 13.45 1.79
CA ASN A 166 -5.46 14.46 1.75
C ASN A 166 -5.95 15.87 1.37
N GLU A 167 -7.23 16.00 1.07
CA GLU A 167 -7.96 17.26 0.84
C GLU A 167 -9.14 17.33 1.81
N ASP A 168 -9.82 18.47 1.93
CA ASP A 168 -10.95 18.57 2.86
C ASP A 168 -12.16 17.74 2.35
N PRO A 169 -12.89 17.01 3.22
CA PRO A 169 -12.58 16.75 4.63
C PRO A 169 -11.39 15.78 4.78
N ARG A 170 -10.39 16.18 5.57
CA ARG A 170 -9.17 15.38 5.77
C ARG A 170 -9.41 14.17 6.67
N GLY A 171 -8.62 13.12 6.45
CA GLY A 171 -8.69 11.89 7.23
C GLY A 171 -7.47 11.00 7.02
N PHE A 172 -7.66 9.85 6.38
CA PHE A 172 -6.56 8.96 6.00
C PHE A 172 -5.49 9.72 5.17
N GLY A 173 -4.22 9.49 5.48
CA GLY A 173 -3.10 10.13 4.78
C GLY A 173 -2.54 9.26 3.65
N HIS A 174 -1.88 8.17 4.03
CA HIS A 174 -1.10 7.35 3.13
C HIS A 174 -0.77 5.99 3.75
N ILE A 175 -0.43 5.02 2.90
CA ILE A 175 0.33 3.83 3.31
C ILE A 175 1.83 4.08 3.07
N GLY A 176 2.68 3.43 3.85
CA GLY A 176 4.14 3.56 3.77
C GLY A 176 4.80 2.26 3.32
N ILE A 177 5.75 2.36 2.39
CA ILE A 177 6.58 1.24 1.94
C ILE A 177 8.04 1.59 2.22
N THR A 178 8.72 0.70 2.92
CA THR A 178 10.16 0.83 3.15
C THR A 178 10.92 0.20 1.99
N VAL A 179 11.88 0.94 1.42
CA VAL A 179 12.72 0.46 0.32
C VAL A 179 14.20 0.57 0.67
N PRO A 180 15.08 -0.28 0.08
CA PRO A 180 16.52 -0.20 0.32
C PRO A 180 17.14 1.12 -0.13
N ASP A 181 16.66 1.68 -1.25
CA ASP A 181 17.16 2.92 -1.83
C ASP A 181 16.00 3.69 -2.49
N VAL A 182 15.62 4.82 -1.88
CA VAL A 182 14.51 5.65 -2.34
C VAL A 182 14.78 6.25 -3.72
N TYR A 183 16.03 6.60 -4.03
CA TYR A 183 16.37 7.23 -5.31
C TYR A 183 16.26 6.21 -6.44
N LYS A 184 16.84 5.02 -6.29
CA LYS A 184 16.70 3.94 -7.28
C LYS A 184 15.26 3.49 -7.47
N ALA A 185 14.48 3.43 -6.39
CA ALA A 185 13.05 3.12 -6.48
C ALA A 185 12.32 4.19 -7.30
N CYS A 186 12.61 5.46 -7.06
CA CYS A 186 11.98 6.56 -7.79
C CYS A 186 12.40 6.61 -9.27
N GLU A 187 13.66 6.36 -9.61
CA GLU A 187 14.11 6.23 -11.00
C GLU A 187 13.33 5.14 -11.74
N ARG A 188 13.07 4.01 -11.07
CA ARG A 188 12.22 2.95 -11.64
C ARG A 188 10.78 3.44 -11.80
N PHE A 189 10.20 4.08 -10.80
CA PHE A 189 8.84 4.61 -10.86
C PHE A 189 8.67 5.63 -11.99
N GLU A 190 9.65 6.51 -12.23
CA GLU A 190 9.67 7.43 -13.36
C GLU A 190 9.67 6.69 -14.71
N LYS A 191 10.51 5.66 -14.86
CA LYS A 191 10.54 4.79 -16.06
C LYS A 191 9.21 4.07 -16.29
N GLU A 192 8.51 3.72 -15.21
CA GLU A 192 7.18 3.09 -15.25
C GLU A 192 6.03 4.10 -15.45
N GLY A 193 6.33 5.39 -15.60
CA GLY A 193 5.35 6.45 -15.83
C GLY A 193 4.50 6.78 -14.60
N VAL A 194 4.98 6.48 -13.40
CA VAL A 194 4.28 6.76 -12.14
C VAL A 194 4.28 8.26 -11.86
N LYS A 195 3.13 8.77 -11.40
CA LYS A 195 2.98 10.18 -11.01
C LYS A 195 3.45 10.40 -9.57
N PHE A 196 4.27 11.43 -9.38
CA PHE A 196 4.74 11.87 -8.07
C PHE A 196 3.88 13.00 -7.52
N ARG A 197 3.54 12.90 -6.24
CA ARG A 197 3.08 14.03 -5.43
C ARG A 197 4.28 14.82 -4.89
N LYS A 198 5.38 14.13 -4.57
CA LYS A 198 6.65 14.69 -4.11
C LYS A 198 7.80 13.77 -4.50
N THR A 199 8.81 14.32 -5.18
CA THR A 199 10.04 13.58 -5.53
C THR A 199 10.98 13.44 -4.32
N PRO A 200 11.99 12.54 -4.36
CA PRO A 200 12.95 12.36 -3.26
C PRO A 200 13.62 13.64 -2.79
N ASP A 201 13.90 14.55 -3.71
CA ASP A 201 14.52 15.84 -3.43
C ASP A 201 13.52 17.01 -3.43
N GLY A 202 12.22 16.73 -3.48
CA GLY A 202 11.18 17.74 -3.32
C GLY A 202 11.08 18.23 -1.86
N GLY A 203 10.86 19.53 -1.67
CA GLY A 203 10.62 20.14 -0.36
C GLY A 203 11.80 20.08 0.62
N ASN A 204 11.49 20.24 1.92
CA ASN A 204 12.49 20.36 2.99
C ASN A 204 13.05 19.00 3.46
N MET A 205 12.29 17.91 3.28
CA MET A 205 12.70 16.55 3.68
C MET A 205 13.22 15.78 2.47
N LYS A 206 14.55 15.64 2.37
CA LYS A 206 15.23 14.90 1.30
C LYS A 206 15.30 13.39 1.60
N GLY A 207 15.25 12.56 0.56
CA GLY A 207 15.30 11.09 0.68
C GLY A 207 13.96 10.45 1.05
N LEU A 208 12.86 11.14 0.74
CA LEU A 208 11.48 10.68 0.97
C LEU A 208 10.64 11.07 -0.24
N ALA A 209 9.89 10.13 -0.81
CA ALA A 209 9.03 10.38 -1.96
C ALA A 209 7.57 10.01 -1.68
N PHE A 210 6.67 10.68 -2.39
CA PHE A 210 5.24 10.37 -2.41
C PHE A 210 4.80 10.16 -3.86
N ILE A 211 4.20 9.00 -4.15
CA ILE A 211 3.57 8.70 -5.44
C ILE A 211 2.06 8.54 -5.28
N PHE A 212 1.33 8.68 -6.38
CA PHE A 212 -0.10 8.36 -6.41
C PHE A 212 -0.33 6.85 -6.62
N GLY A 213 -1.27 6.28 -5.85
CA GLY A 213 -1.60 4.85 -5.85
C GLY A 213 -2.32 4.31 -7.09
N GLU A 214 -2.58 5.14 -8.09
CA GLU A 214 -3.08 4.73 -9.40
C GLU A 214 -2.28 5.49 -10.47
N SER A 215 -1.42 4.77 -11.20
CA SER A 215 -0.77 5.34 -12.36
C SER A 215 -1.81 5.47 -13.47
N ARG A 216 -2.25 6.71 -13.74
CA ARG A 216 -2.89 7.05 -15.01
C ARG A 216 -1.86 6.93 -16.13
N ARG A 217 -1.44 5.69 -16.44
CA ARG A 217 -0.82 5.43 -17.72
C ARG A 217 -1.90 5.74 -18.75
N ILE A 218 -1.67 6.79 -19.53
CA ILE A 218 -2.49 7.11 -20.69
C ILE A 218 -2.46 5.84 -21.55
N LEU A 219 -3.54 5.06 -21.56
CA LEU A 219 -3.77 3.98 -22.52
C LEU A 219 -4.06 4.62 -23.89
N HIS A 220 -3.15 5.46 -24.39
CA HIS A 220 -3.02 5.77 -25.81
C HIS A 220 -1.83 4.98 -26.33
N ARG A 221 -2.04 3.68 -26.48
CA ARG A 221 -1.44 2.87 -27.52
C ARG A 221 -2.25 1.59 -27.57
N ASN A 222 -3.24 1.57 -28.44
CA ASN A 222 -3.29 0.62 -29.52
C ASN A 222 -4.06 1.24 -30.69
N SER A 223 -3.37 1.21 -31.82
CA SER A 223 -3.78 1.59 -33.15
C SER A 223 -5.06 0.87 -33.57
N TRP A 224 -6.13 1.62 -33.79
CA TRP A 224 -7.12 1.33 -34.82
C TRP A 224 -7.12 2.52 -35.78
N GLY A 225 -6.07 2.58 -36.60
CA GLY A 225 -6.08 3.38 -37.82
C GLY A 225 -6.80 2.54 -38.86
N GLY A 226 -8.09 2.80 -39.01
CA GLY A 226 -8.93 2.23 -40.04
C GLY A 226 -8.43 2.56 -41.45
N SER A 227 -8.89 1.71 -42.36
CA SER A 227 -8.78 1.74 -43.81
C SER A 227 -8.90 3.12 -44.44
N ASN A 228 -8.12 3.30 -45.51
CA ASN A 228 -8.39 4.24 -46.58
C ASN A 228 -9.83 4.05 -47.09
N GLU A 229 -10.62 5.12 -47.03
CA GLU A 229 -11.54 5.59 -48.06
C GLU A 229 -11.92 7.05 -47.77
#